data_AF-A0A843A627-F1
#
_entry.id   AF-A0A843A627-F1
#
_cell.length_a   1.000
_cell.length_b   1.000
_cell.length_c   1.000
_cell.angle_alpha   90.00
_cell.angle_beta   90.00
_cell.angle_gamma   90.00
#
_symmetry.space_group_name_H-M   'P 1'
#
loop_
_entity.id
_entity.type
_entity.pdbx_description
1 polymer ?
#
loop_
_entity_poly.entity_id
_entity_poly.type
_entity_poly.pdbx_seq_one_letter_code
_entity_poly.pdbx_strand_id
1 'polypeptide(L)'
;MNENIAKVIVLYNGIQTSTEIAKAVGLSPRYVRKIATRFDLDRLPVGARCGNENHSFVSGRRIDRDGYVMITVPGDHPYARPRPGRNGKLMLEHRMIMEQEIGRYLLPSEIVDHRDGLTLHNAPLNLRLFASNGDHLSKTTTGNSKLISKSGRQNIGIRSDRGKEYQPVDIYLRRRKRGDVRLRQILLAALSLGIDSPYLLGTSHHLKKAQIVLSSRSTIEHALAELDQRWVLDLAQ
;
A
#
# COMPACT_ATOMS: atom_id res chain seq x y z
N MET A 1 -11.06 6.45 50.95
CA MET A 1 -10.56 6.77 49.59
C MET A 1 -10.60 8.29 49.45
N ASN A 2 -9.53 8.93 48.94
CA ASN A 2 -9.49 10.40 48.83
C ASN A 2 -10.59 10.87 47.86
N GLU A 3 -11.36 11.91 48.19
CA GLU A 3 -12.55 12.33 47.41
C GLU A 3 -12.19 12.65 45.95
N ASN A 4 -11.02 13.25 45.74
CA ASN A 4 -10.46 13.55 44.44
C ASN A 4 -10.14 12.29 43.61
N ILE A 5 -9.77 11.18 44.25
CA ILE A 5 -9.50 9.91 43.57
C ILE A 5 -10.82 9.31 43.08
N ALA A 6 -11.86 9.32 43.91
CA ALA A 6 -13.18 8.81 43.53
C ALA A 6 -13.77 9.59 42.34
N LYS A 7 -13.66 10.93 42.35
CA LYS A 7 -14.09 11.79 41.23
C LYS A 7 -13.36 11.45 39.93
N VAL A 8 -12.04 11.20 39.99
CA VAL A 8 -11.26 10.82 38.80
C VAL A 8 -11.64 9.43 38.29
N ILE A 9 -11.85 8.45 39.18
CA ILE A 9 -12.22 7.08 38.78
C ILE A 9 -13.56 7.07 38.03
N VAL A 10 -14.57 7.80 38.51
CA VAL A 10 -15.90 7.87 37.87
C VAL A 10 -15.85 8.49 36.48
N LEU A 11 -14.93 9.45 36.26
CA LEU A 11 -14.80 10.14 34.97
C LEU A 11 -13.96 9.39 33.94
N TYR A 12 -13.20 8.37 34.35
CA TYR A 12 -12.42 7.57 33.42
C TYR A 12 -13.31 6.56 32.70
N ASN A 13 -13.65 6.86 31.45
CA ASN A 13 -14.53 6.05 30.59
C ASN A 13 -13.83 5.56 29.30
N GLY A 14 -12.51 5.70 29.20
CA GLY A 14 -11.74 5.33 28.00
C GLY A 14 -11.87 6.29 26.81
N ILE A 15 -12.70 7.33 26.88
CA ILE A 15 -12.99 8.26 25.75
C ILE A 15 -12.35 9.63 25.97
N GLN A 16 -12.33 10.13 27.22
CA GLN A 16 -11.83 11.47 27.54
C GLN A 16 -10.33 11.51 27.77
N THR A 17 -9.70 12.65 27.44
CA THR A 17 -8.26 12.84 27.68
C THR A 17 -7.97 13.13 29.15
N SER A 18 -6.79 12.73 29.65
CA SER A 18 -6.37 13.07 31.04
C SER A 18 -6.38 14.58 31.29
N THR A 19 -6.24 15.39 30.24
CA THR A 19 -6.34 16.85 30.27
C THR A 19 -7.78 17.34 30.44
N GLU A 20 -8.75 16.71 29.77
CA GLU A 20 -10.18 17.02 29.94
C GLU A 20 -10.67 16.63 31.34
N ILE A 21 -10.32 15.43 31.80
CA ILE A 21 -10.66 14.95 33.14
C ILE A 21 -10.04 15.85 34.21
N ALA A 22 -8.78 16.26 34.02
CA ALA A 22 -8.11 17.20 34.90
C ALA A 22 -8.82 18.56 34.95
N LYS A 23 -9.27 19.09 33.81
CA LYS A 23 -10.04 20.34 33.73
C LYS A 23 -11.40 20.22 34.43
N ALA A 24 -12.08 19.08 34.30
CA ALA A 24 -13.38 18.84 34.92
C ALA A 24 -13.32 18.73 36.46
N VAL A 25 -12.24 18.14 36.99
CA VAL A 25 -12.06 17.95 38.45
C VAL A 25 -11.24 19.08 39.09
N GLY A 26 -10.64 19.98 38.29
CA GLY A 26 -9.76 21.04 38.79
C GLY A 26 -8.41 20.54 39.31
N LEU A 27 -7.92 19.42 38.79
CA LEU A 27 -6.66 18.78 39.21
C LEU A 27 -5.59 18.93 38.13
N SER A 28 -4.32 18.65 38.47
CA SER A 28 -3.27 18.62 37.44
C SER A 28 -3.37 17.36 36.56
N PRO A 29 -3.16 17.47 35.23
CA PRO A 29 -3.16 16.32 34.33
C PRO A 29 -2.17 15.22 34.72
N ARG A 30 -1.03 15.61 35.32
CA ARG A 30 0.00 14.67 35.82
C ARG A 30 -0.51 13.85 37.00
N TYR A 31 -1.30 14.46 37.90
CA TYR A 31 -1.90 13.77 39.03
C TYR A 31 -3.00 12.80 38.57
N VAL A 32 -3.87 13.22 37.66
CA VAL A 32 -4.90 12.37 37.03
C VAL A 32 -4.26 11.15 36.33
N ARG A 33 -3.18 11.35 35.56
CA ARG A 33 -2.46 10.24 34.91
C ARG A 33 -1.83 9.27 35.93
N LYS A 34 -1.34 9.77 37.06
CA LYS A 34 -0.79 8.93 38.15
C LYS A 34 -1.88 8.07 38.80
N ILE A 35 -3.08 8.62 38.98
CA ILE A 35 -4.25 7.87 39.47
C ILE A 35 -4.63 6.78 38.47
N ALA A 36 -4.77 7.12 37.19
CA ALA A 36 -5.12 6.14 36.14
C ALA A 36 -4.15 4.95 36.08
N THR A 37 -2.83 5.20 36.14
CA THR A 37 -1.83 4.13 36.18
C THR A 37 -1.88 3.32 37.47
N ARG A 38 -2.17 3.96 38.62
CA ARG A 38 -2.20 3.27 39.93
C ARG A 38 -3.38 2.32 40.06
N PHE A 39 -4.53 2.68 39.49
CA PHE A 39 -5.77 1.92 39.59
C PHE A 39 -6.10 1.13 38.30
N ASP A 40 -5.15 1.06 37.37
CA ASP A 40 -5.29 0.38 36.07
C ASP A 40 -6.60 0.72 35.33
N LEU A 41 -6.92 2.03 35.29
CA LEU A 41 -8.16 2.51 34.68
C LEU A 41 -8.09 2.49 33.15
N ASP A 42 -9.24 2.22 32.52
CA ASP A 42 -9.41 2.26 31.06
C ASP A 42 -9.11 3.66 30.51
N ARG A 43 -7.89 3.79 30.00
CA ARG A 43 -7.33 5.04 29.48
C ARG A 43 -7.34 5.06 27.97
N LEU A 44 -7.46 6.26 27.40
CA LEU A 44 -7.18 6.45 25.98
C LEU A 44 -5.79 5.89 25.63
N PRO A 45 -5.64 5.21 24.49
CA PRO A 45 -4.36 4.66 24.06
C PRO A 45 -3.32 5.77 23.88
N VAL A 46 -2.10 5.49 24.31
CA VAL A 46 -0.97 6.41 24.16
C VAL A 46 -0.48 6.35 22.70
N GLY A 47 -0.66 7.43 21.96
CA GLY A 47 -0.22 7.54 20.56
C GLY A 47 -1.10 8.48 19.74
N ALA A 48 -0.77 8.62 18.46
CA ALA A 48 -1.67 9.27 17.53
C ALA A 48 -2.96 8.43 17.40
N ARG A 49 -4.11 9.11 17.27
CA ARG A 49 -5.37 8.43 16.99
C ARG A 49 -5.29 7.69 15.65
N CYS A 50 -6.22 6.77 15.40
CA CYS A 50 -6.29 6.03 14.14
C CYS A 50 -7.26 6.70 13.16
N GLY A 51 -7.01 6.50 11.86
CA GLY A 51 -7.92 6.95 10.79
C GLY A 51 -8.22 8.45 10.83
N ASN A 52 -9.49 8.80 10.65
CA ASN A 52 -9.95 10.18 10.48
C ASN A 52 -9.76 11.06 11.73
N GLU A 53 -9.63 10.47 12.91
CA GLU A 53 -9.38 11.22 14.15
C GLU A 53 -7.92 11.71 14.27
N ASN A 54 -7.06 11.29 13.34
CA ASN A 54 -5.69 11.74 13.24
C ASN A 54 -5.57 12.80 12.15
N HIS A 55 -5.32 14.04 12.53
CA HIS A 55 -5.14 15.15 11.58
C HIS A 55 -3.97 14.93 10.59
N SER A 56 -3.03 14.04 10.90
CA SER A 56 -1.91 13.68 10.02
C SER A 56 -2.24 12.52 9.08
N PHE A 57 -3.41 11.89 9.25
CA PHE A 57 -3.84 10.78 8.41
C PHE A 57 -4.37 11.30 7.08
N VAL A 58 -3.59 11.05 6.02
CA VAL A 58 -3.96 11.43 4.65
C VAL A 58 -4.75 10.33 3.97
N SER A 59 -4.30 9.08 4.10
CA SER A 59 -5.00 7.92 3.53
C SER A 59 -4.52 6.60 4.14
N GLY A 60 -5.39 5.59 4.14
CA GLY A 60 -5.05 4.22 4.55
C GLY A 60 -4.30 3.42 3.49
N ARG A 61 -4.25 3.95 2.25
CA ARG A 61 -3.70 3.31 1.06
C ARG A 61 -2.23 3.70 0.88
N ARG A 62 -1.38 2.71 0.63
CA ARG A 62 0.06 2.88 0.39
C ARG A 62 0.44 2.17 -0.88
N ILE A 63 1.13 2.84 -1.80
CA ILE A 63 1.51 2.23 -3.07
C ILE A 63 2.94 1.68 -2.98
N ASP A 64 3.07 0.38 -3.18
CA ASP A 64 4.36 -0.30 -3.16
C ASP A 64 5.20 0.03 -4.41
N ARG A 65 6.44 -0.47 -4.48
CA ARG A 65 7.32 -0.19 -5.62
C ARG A 65 6.88 -0.87 -6.91
N ASP A 66 6.04 -1.88 -6.82
CA ASP A 66 5.47 -2.64 -7.93
C ASP A 66 4.15 -2.00 -8.44
N GLY A 67 3.71 -0.92 -7.79
CA GLY A 67 2.51 -0.17 -8.16
C GLY A 67 1.23 -0.70 -7.51
N TYR A 68 1.30 -1.74 -6.68
CA TYR A 68 0.12 -2.26 -5.99
C TYR A 68 -0.22 -1.46 -4.75
N VAL A 69 -1.51 -1.43 -4.44
CA VAL A 69 -2.01 -0.76 -3.24
C VAL A 69 -1.99 -1.72 -2.07
N MET A 70 -1.38 -1.27 -0.98
CA MET A 70 -1.26 -1.96 0.29
C MET A 70 -2.11 -1.25 1.35
N ILE A 71 -2.90 -2.02 2.07
CA ILE A 71 -3.75 -1.55 3.18
C ILE A 71 -3.32 -2.21 4.50
N THR A 72 -3.64 -1.56 5.61
CA THR A 72 -3.54 -2.20 6.93
C THR A 72 -4.76 -3.07 7.13
N VAL A 73 -4.56 -4.33 7.50
CA VAL A 73 -5.63 -5.25 7.93
C VAL A 73 -5.45 -5.62 9.41
N PRO A 74 -6.51 -6.11 10.07
CA PRO A 74 -6.42 -6.68 11.41
C PRO A 74 -5.29 -7.71 11.58
N GLY A 75 -4.78 -7.84 12.81
CA GLY A 75 -3.60 -8.64 13.14
C GLY A 75 -3.82 -10.16 13.09
N ASP A 76 -5.07 -10.59 13.21
CA ASP A 76 -5.55 -11.97 13.11
C ASP A 76 -5.56 -12.52 11.68
N HIS A 77 -5.45 -11.67 10.66
CA HIS A 77 -5.47 -12.13 9.27
C HIS A 77 -4.34 -13.14 8.97
N PRO A 78 -4.65 -14.37 8.49
CA PRO A 78 -3.67 -15.45 8.40
C PRO A 78 -2.61 -15.20 7.32
N TYR A 79 -3.01 -14.64 6.18
CA TYR A 79 -2.12 -14.47 5.01
C TYR A 79 -1.55 -13.06 4.84
N ALA A 80 -1.78 -12.16 5.79
CA ALA A 80 -1.28 -10.80 5.71
C ALA A 80 0.13 -10.69 6.31
N ARG A 81 0.93 -9.75 5.79
CA ARG A 81 2.34 -9.61 6.19
C ARG A 81 2.44 -8.92 7.56
N PRO A 82 3.11 -9.51 8.56
CA PRO A 82 3.33 -8.86 9.85
C PRO A 82 4.19 -7.60 9.70
N ARG A 83 3.98 -6.64 10.60
CA ARG A 83 4.78 -5.42 10.68
C ARG A 83 5.43 -5.35 12.05
N PRO A 84 6.77 -5.34 12.14
CA PRO A 84 7.47 -5.23 13.41
C PRO A 84 6.96 -4.03 14.22
N GLY A 85 6.62 -4.27 15.50
CA GLY A 85 6.13 -3.25 16.42
C GLY A 85 4.73 -2.71 16.14
N ARG A 86 3.88 -3.39 15.36
CA ARG A 86 2.48 -2.98 15.11
C ARG A 86 1.51 -4.16 15.15
N ASN A 87 0.34 -3.94 15.76
CA ASN A 87 -0.73 -4.96 15.84
C ASN A 87 -1.35 -5.28 14.47
N GLY A 88 -1.50 -4.28 13.59
CA GLY A 88 -2.08 -4.49 12.26
C GLY A 88 -1.07 -5.03 11.25
N LYS A 89 -1.51 -5.96 10.41
CA LYS A 89 -0.75 -6.54 9.29
C LYS A 89 -0.92 -5.73 8.00
N LEU A 90 -0.12 -6.01 6.97
CA LEU A 90 -0.16 -5.35 5.68
C LEU A 90 -0.57 -6.34 4.58
N MET A 91 -1.54 -5.97 3.75
CA MET A 91 -2.05 -6.81 2.68
C MET A 91 -2.32 -6.00 1.41
N LEU A 92 -2.29 -6.67 0.26
CA LEU A 92 -2.69 -6.09 -1.02
C LEU A 92 -4.19 -5.83 -1.03
N GLU A 93 -4.59 -4.62 -1.41
CA GLU A 93 -5.99 -4.18 -1.42
C GLU A 93 -6.86 -5.06 -2.33
N HIS A 94 -6.39 -5.39 -3.53
CA HIS A 94 -7.12 -6.26 -4.46
C HIS A 94 -7.40 -7.66 -3.88
N ARG A 95 -6.49 -8.22 -3.07
CA ARG A 95 -6.71 -9.53 -2.45
C ARG A 95 -7.79 -9.43 -1.39
N MET A 96 -7.72 -8.41 -0.53
CA MET A 96 -8.70 -8.20 0.53
C MET A 96 -10.10 -7.95 -0.05
N ILE A 97 -10.23 -7.14 -1.11
CA ILE A 97 -11.51 -6.90 -1.78
C ILE A 97 -12.05 -8.20 -2.39
N MET A 98 -11.20 -9.01 -3.01
CA MET A 98 -11.63 -10.31 -3.53
C MET A 98 -12.05 -11.28 -2.42
N GLU A 99 -11.35 -11.31 -1.28
CA GLU A 99 -11.73 -12.12 -0.11
C GLU A 99 -13.10 -11.71 0.45
N GLN A 100 -13.38 -10.41 0.48
CA GLN A 100 -14.68 -9.88 0.88
C GLN A 100 -15.78 -10.31 -0.09
N GLU A 101 -15.52 -10.24 -1.40
CA GLU A 101 -16.49 -10.61 -2.44
C GLU A 101 -16.84 -12.10 -2.39
N ILE A 102 -15.86 -12.99 -2.17
CA ILE A 102 -16.09 -14.45 -2.11
C ILE A 102 -16.51 -14.95 -0.72
N GLY A 103 -16.41 -14.12 0.31
CA GLY A 103 -16.76 -14.47 1.69
C GLY A 103 -15.82 -15.48 2.37
N ARG A 104 -14.60 -15.66 1.86
CA ARG A 104 -13.57 -16.53 2.46
C ARG A 104 -12.16 -16.01 2.16
N TYR A 105 -11.17 -16.51 2.90
CA TYR A 105 -9.77 -16.24 2.58
C TYR A 105 -9.36 -16.87 1.25
N LEU A 106 -8.47 -16.18 0.53
CA LEU A 106 -7.89 -16.70 -0.69
C LEU A 106 -6.84 -17.76 -0.37
N LEU A 107 -6.84 -18.82 -1.17
CA LEU A 107 -5.81 -19.85 -1.12
C LEU A 107 -4.45 -19.28 -1.57
N PRO A 108 -3.33 -19.88 -1.14
CA PRO A 108 -2.01 -19.48 -1.60
C PRO A 108 -1.82 -19.63 -3.12
N SER A 109 -2.52 -20.57 -3.76
CA SER A 109 -2.49 -20.81 -5.21
C SER A 109 -3.30 -19.79 -6.01
N GLU A 110 -4.28 -19.15 -5.38
CA GLU A 110 -5.22 -18.25 -6.02
C GLU A 110 -4.59 -16.89 -6.32
N ILE A 111 -4.77 -16.44 -7.56
CA ILE A 111 -4.22 -15.19 -8.09
C ILE A 111 -5.37 -14.25 -8.45
N VAL A 112 -5.30 -13.03 -7.93
CA VAL A 112 -6.22 -11.95 -8.29
C VAL A 112 -5.53 -11.07 -9.33
N ASP A 113 -6.24 -10.75 -10.39
CA ASP A 113 -5.75 -9.99 -11.53
C ASP A 113 -6.70 -8.84 -11.87
N HIS A 114 -6.14 -7.76 -12.41
CA HIS A 114 -6.87 -6.57 -12.84
C HIS A 114 -7.20 -6.69 -14.32
N ARG A 115 -8.49 -6.62 -14.68
CA ARG A 115 -8.95 -6.76 -16.07
C ARG A 115 -8.38 -5.68 -16.99
N ASP A 116 -8.25 -4.46 -16.49
CA ASP A 116 -7.68 -3.30 -17.20
C ASP A 116 -6.15 -3.19 -17.11
N GLY A 117 -5.50 -4.04 -16.30
CA GLY A 117 -4.05 -3.97 -16.06
C GLY A 117 -3.59 -2.81 -15.17
N LEU A 118 -4.51 -2.07 -14.54
CA LEU A 118 -4.22 -0.96 -13.65
C LEU A 118 -4.23 -1.44 -12.19
N THR A 119 -3.06 -1.57 -11.59
CA THR A 119 -2.89 -2.17 -10.25
C THR A 119 -3.46 -1.34 -9.10
N LEU A 120 -3.83 -0.08 -9.37
CA LEU A 120 -4.49 0.82 -8.43
C LEU A 120 -6.03 0.72 -8.50
N HIS A 121 -6.59 0.20 -9.59
CA HIS A 121 -8.03 0.16 -9.84
C HIS A 121 -8.67 -1.10 -9.21
N ASN A 122 -8.82 -1.07 -7.89
CA ASN A 122 -9.29 -2.23 -7.12
C ASN A 122 -10.82 -2.29 -7.00
N ALA A 123 -11.58 -1.83 -8.00
CA ALA A 123 -13.03 -2.01 -8.03
C ALA A 123 -13.36 -3.52 -8.13
N PRO A 124 -14.32 -4.08 -7.37
CA PRO A 124 -14.65 -5.51 -7.43
C PRO A 124 -14.91 -6.02 -8.85
N LEU A 125 -15.63 -5.23 -9.66
CA LEU A 125 -15.95 -5.54 -11.07
C LEU A 125 -14.71 -5.57 -11.99
N ASN A 126 -13.64 -4.86 -11.63
CA ASN A 126 -12.37 -4.85 -12.38
C ASN A 126 -11.46 -6.02 -11.99
N LEU A 127 -11.74 -6.70 -10.87
CA LEU A 127 -10.94 -7.83 -10.42
C LEU A 127 -11.46 -9.14 -11.04
N ARG A 128 -10.54 -10.09 -11.21
CA ARG A 128 -10.87 -11.47 -11.56
C ARG A 128 -9.96 -12.43 -10.79
N LEU A 129 -10.52 -13.58 -10.44
CA LEU A 129 -9.84 -14.62 -9.67
C LEU A 129 -9.44 -15.77 -10.58
N PHE A 130 -8.21 -16.25 -10.43
CA PHE A 130 -7.68 -17.45 -11.06
C PHE A 130 -7.32 -18.49 -9.99
N ALA A 131 -7.62 -19.75 -10.27
CA ALA A 131 -7.34 -20.86 -9.35
C ALA A 131 -5.83 -21.12 -9.17
N SER A 132 -5.05 -20.83 -10.21
CA SER A 132 -3.61 -21.03 -10.23
C SER A 132 -2.88 -19.95 -11.05
N ASN A 133 -1.58 -19.81 -10.79
CA ASN A 133 -0.70 -18.96 -11.59
C ASN A 133 -0.59 -19.44 -13.06
N GLY A 134 -0.73 -20.75 -13.31
CA GLY A 134 -0.72 -21.29 -14.67
C GLY A 134 -1.91 -20.78 -15.49
N ASP A 135 -3.11 -20.79 -14.91
CA ASP A 135 -4.33 -20.29 -15.54
C ASP A 135 -4.25 -18.79 -15.80
N HIS A 136 -3.74 -18.04 -14.81
CA HIS A 136 -3.49 -16.60 -14.93
C HIS A 136 -2.55 -16.29 -16.10
N LEU A 137 -1.38 -16.94 -16.17
CA LEU A 137 -0.40 -16.72 -17.23
C LEU A 137 -0.93 -17.11 -18.61
N SER A 138 -1.66 -18.24 -18.70
CA SER A 138 -2.27 -18.69 -19.95
C SER A 138 -3.25 -17.63 -20.50
N LYS A 139 -4.04 -16.98 -19.66
CA LYS A 139 -5.00 -15.96 -20.09
C LYS A 139 -4.40 -14.58 -20.34
N THR A 140 -3.35 -14.20 -19.61
CA THR A 140 -2.79 -12.83 -19.66
C THR A 140 -1.60 -12.67 -20.60
N THR A 141 -0.82 -13.74 -20.80
CA THR A 141 0.41 -13.69 -21.60
C THR A 141 0.15 -14.06 -23.07
N THR A 142 -0.94 -14.76 -23.37
CA THR A 142 -1.27 -15.16 -24.73
C THR A 142 -1.46 -13.93 -25.63
N GLY A 143 -0.63 -13.83 -26.69
CA GLY A 143 -0.65 -12.70 -27.62
C GLY A 143 0.28 -11.53 -27.26
N ASN A 144 0.86 -11.51 -26.05
CA ASN A 144 1.78 -10.46 -25.63
C ASN A 144 3.25 -10.88 -25.86
N SER A 145 3.92 -10.24 -26.82
CA SER A 145 5.36 -10.42 -27.01
C SER A 145 6.13 -9.83 -25.85
N LYS A 146 6.95 -10.64 -25.16
CA LYS A 146 7.83 -10.16 -24.10
C LYS A 146 8.87 -9.20 -24.71
N LEU A 147 8.93 -7.98 -24.17
CA LEU A 147 10.00 -7.04 -24.48
C LEU A 147 11.27 -7.51 -23.75
N ILE A 148 12.26 -7.94 -24.52
CA ILE A 148 13.55 -8.43 -24.03
C ILE A 148 14.62 -7.43 -24.47
N SER A 149 15.52 -7.05 -23.57
CA SER A 149 16.62 -6.15 -23.91
C SER A 149 17.64 -6.78 -24.84
N LYS A 150 18.47 -5.94 -25.45
CA LYS A 150 19.56 -6.40 -26.33
C LYS A 150 20.50 -7.35 -25.59
N SER A 151 20.97 -6.95 -24.41
CA SER A 151 21.79 -7.78 -23.52
C SER A 151 21.08 -9.07 -23.07
N GLY A 152 19.80 -8.97 -22.68
CA GLY A 152 19.00 -10.11 -22.27
C GLY A 152 18.85 -11.14 -23.39
N ARG A 153 18.67 -10.67 -24.63
CA ARG A 153 18.58 -11.52 -25.82
C ARG A 153 19.88 -12.23 -26.15
N GLN A 154 21.03 -11.61 -25.86
CA GLN A 154 22.34 -12.27 -25.98
C GLN A 154 22.52 -13.39 -24.94
N ASN A 155 21.93 -13.24 -23.76
CA ASN A 155 21.98 -14.26 -22.71
C ASN A 155 21.09 -15.48 -23.02
N ILE A 156 20.08 -15.33 -23.88
CA ILE A 156 19.21 -16.45 -24.28
C ILE A 156 20.05 -17.50 -25.00
N GLY A 157 20.05 -18.72 -24.47
CA GLY A 157 20.80 -19.85 -25.03
C GLY A 157 22.24 -19.97 -24.53
N ILE A 158 22.73 -19.07 -23.67
CA ILE A 158 24.00 -19.27 -22.98
C ILE A 158 23.86 -20.41 -21.97
N ARG A 159 24.78 -21.37 -22.05
CA ARG A 159 24.87 -22.56 -21.20
C ARG A 159 25.87 -22.33 -20.07
N SER A 160 25.38 -21.88 -18.91
CA SER A 160 26.20 -21.63 -17.72
C SER A 160 26.85 -22.90 -17.18
N ASP A 161 26.21 -24.06 -17.40
CA ASP A 161 26.74 -25.39 -17.11
C ASP A 161 28.03 -25.72 -17.86
N ARG A 162 28.28 -25.07 -19.01
CA ARG A 162 29.50 -25.23 -19.81
C ARG A 162 30.59 -24.19 -19.48
N GLY A 163 30.49 -23.53 -18.33
CA GLY A 163 31.47 -22.55 -17.87
C GLY A 163 31.47 -21.23 -18.64
N LYS A 164 30.45 -20.95 -19.46
CA LYS A 164 30.29 -19.65 -20.10
C LYS A 164 29.74 -18.65 -19.09
N GLU A 165 30.53 -17.66 -18.76
CA GLU A 165 30.09 -16.51 -17.95
C GLU A 165 29.14 -15.63 -18.75
N TYR A 166 28.08 -15.14 -18.10
CA TYR A 166 27.21 -14.10 -18.62
C TYR A 166 26.87 -13.13 -17.51
N GLN A 167 26.58 -11.89 -17.88
CA GLN A 167 26.16 -10.87 -16.92
C GLN A 167 24.64 -10.91 -16.76
N PRO A 168 24.09 -11.13 -15.53
CA PRO A 168 22.66 -11.13 -15.31
C PRO A 168 22.04 -9.76 -15.63
N VAL A 169 20.97 -9.77 -16.43
CA VAL A 169 20.26 -8.55 -16.81
C VAL A 169 18.92 -8.50 -16.08
N ASP A 170 18.83 -7.68 -15.04
CA ASP A 170 17.57 -7.45 -14.30
C ASP A 170 17.11 -5.99 -14.44
N ILE A 171 16.47 -5.71 -15.58
CA ILE A 171 15.91 -4.38 -15.86
C ILE A 171 14.71 -4.08 -14.95
N TYR A 172 13.87 -5.08 -14.70
CA TYR A 172 12.68 -4.90 -13.88
C TYR A 172 13.05 -4.42 -12.47
N LEU A 173 14.02 -5.07 -11.83
CA LEU A 173 14.47 -4.68 -10.50
C LEU A 173 15.07 -3.27 -10.49
N ARG A 174 15.78 -2.85 -11.55
CA ARG A 174 16.29 -1.47 -11.68
C ARG A 174 15.15 -0.47 -11.73
N ARG A 175 14.13 -0.67 -12.58
CA ARG A 175 12.94 0.18 -12.67
C ARG A 175 12.16 0.22 -11.35
N ARG A 176 11.97 -0.93 -10.72
CA ARG A 176 11.33 -1.07 -9.42
C ARG A 176 12.07 -0.31 -8.32
N LYS A 177 13.40 -0.39 -8.28
CA LYS A 177 14.22 0.34 -7.29
C LYS A 177 14.13 1.85 -7.48
N ARG A 178 14.14 2.33 -8.72
CA ARG A 178 13.91 3.75 -9.07
C ARG A 178 12.49 4.22 -8.70
N GLY A 179 11.52 3.31 -8.76
CA GLY A 179 10.10 3.58 -8.51
C GLY A 179 9.30 3.84 -9.79
N ASP A 180 9.90 3.58 -10.95
CA ASP A 180 9.32 3.84 -12.27
C ASP A 180 8.08 2.97 -12.50
N VAL A 181 8.09 1.72 -12.05
CA VAL A 181 6.94 0.79 -12.17
C VAL A 181 5.71 1.37 -11.46
N ARG A 182 5.89 1.82 -10.22
CA ARG A 182 4.84 2.50 -9.47
C ARG A 182 4.37 3.78 -10.15
N LEU A 183 5.29 4.65 -10.58
CA LEU A 183 4.91 5.93 -11.20
C LEU A 183 4.13 5.70 -12.48
N ARG A 184 4.54 4.73 -13.32
CA ARG A 184 3.80 4.34 -14.53
C ARG A 184 2.36 3.98 -14.20
N GLN A 185 2.15 3.11 -13.20
CA GLN A 185 0.82 2.68 -12.79
C GLN A 185 -0.04 3.84 -12.27
N ILE A 186 0.54 4.78 -11.53
CA ILE A 186 -0.16 6.00 -11.07
C ILE A 186 -0.59 6.87 -12.26
N LEU A 187 0.30 7.12 -13.22
CA LEU A 187 0.01 7.97 -14.38
C LEU A 187 -1.04 7.34 -15.29
N LEU A 188 -0.93 6.04 -15.56
CA LEU A 188 -1.93 5.30 -16.36
C LEU A 188 -3.30 5.30 -15.66
N ALA A 189 -3.33 5.09 -14.34
CA ALA A 189 -4.57 5.17 -13.57
C ALA A 189 -5.18 6.58 -13.62
N ALA A 190 -4.36 7.63 -13.54
CA ALA A 190 -4.84 9.01 -13.64
C ALA A 190 -5.39 9.35 -15.02
N LEU A 191 -4.79 8.84 -16.10
CA LEU A 191 -5.31 9.00 -17.46
C LEU A 191 -6.62 8.26 -17.67
N SER A 192 -6.73 7.03 -17.15
CA SER A 192 -7.89 6.18 -17.40
C SER A 192 -9.08 6.47 -16.49
N LEU A 193 -8.84 6.83 -15.23
CA LEU A 193 -9.89 6.99 -14.20
C LEU A 193 -10.16 8.44 -13.84
N GLY A 194 -9.33 9.38 -14.30
CA GLY A 194 -9.37 10.79 -13.92
C GLY A 194 -8.54 11.09 -12.66
N ILE A 195 -8.15 12.36 -12.52
CA ILE A 195 -7.24 12.85 -11.47
C ILE A 195 -7.91 12.81 -10.08
N ASP A 196 -9.22 13.01 -10.04
CA ASP A 196 -10.01 13.02 -8.80
C ASP A 196 -10.47 11.62 -8.37
N SER A 197 -10.01 10.57 -9.06
CA SER A 197 -10.41 9.19 -8.77
C SER A 197 -9.99 8.80 -7.34
N PRO A 198 -10.90 8.16 -6.56
CA PRO A 198 -10.55 7.66 -5.23
C PRO A 198 -9.43 6.61 -5.28
N TYR A 199 -9.24 5.95 -6.44
CA TYR A 199 -8.18 4.99 -6.67
C TYR A 199 -6.77 5.61 -6.72
N LEU A 200 -6.65 6.94 -6.79
CA LEU A 200 -5.38 7.65 -6.69
C LEU A 200 -5.01 8.09 -5.26
N LEU A 201 -5.85 7.82 -4.27
CA LEU A 201 -5.52 8.11 -2.87
C LEU A 201 -4.22 7.41 -2.44
N GLY A 202 -3.35 8.17 -1.76
CA GLY A 202 -2.03 7.70 -1.30
C GLY A 202 -0.90 7.92 -2.31
N THR A 203 -1.19 8.39 -3.53
CA THR A 203 -0.17 8.58 -4.59
C THR A 203 0.59 9.91 -4.50
N SER A 204 0.02 10.93 -3.84
CA SER A 204 0.52 12.31 -3.85
C SER A 204 1.97 12.45 -3.40
N HIS A 205 2.40 11.68 -2.39
CA HIS A 205 3.79 11.68 -1.93
C HIS A 205 4.77 11.24 -3.04
N HIS A 206 4.38 10.25 -3.85
CA HIS A 206 5.22 9.72 -4.92
C HIS A 206 5.31 10.69 -6.09
N LEU A 207 4.20 11.31 -6.46
CA LEU A 207 4.14 12.36 -7.48
C LEU A 207 4.97 13.57 -7.07
N LYS A 208 4.82 14.04 -5.82
CA LYS A 208 5.63 15.14 -5.27
C LYS A 208 7.12 14.82 -5.28
N LYS A 209 7.51 13.61 -4.88
CA LYS A 209 8.92 13.17 -4.91
C LYS A 209 9.48 13.13 -6.33
N ALA A 210 8.66 12.78 -7.30
CA ALA A 210 9.03 12.75 -8.72
C ALA A 210 8.89 14.13 -9.41
N GLN A 211 8.43 15.16 -8.67
CA GLN A 211 8.16 16.51 -9.20
C GLN A 211 7.12 16.51 -10.35
N ILE A 212 6.17 15.57 -10.31
CA ILE A 212 5.08 15.47 -11.29
C ILE A 212 3.83 16.10 -10.70
N VAL A 213 3.20 16.99 -11.46
CA VAL A 213 1.92 17.62 -11.12
C VAL A 213 0.83 17.03 -12.02
N LEU A 214 -0.20 16.44 -11.43
CA LEU A 214 -1.39 15.98 -12.16
C LEU A 214 -2.38 17.15 -12.27
N SER A 215 -2.23 18.00 -13.29
CA SER A 215 -3.14 19.14 -13.51
C SER A 215 -4.03 18.97 -14.74
N SER A 216 -3.48 18.44 -15.81
CA SER A 216 -4.20 18.21 -17.07
C SER A 216 -3.81 16.87 -17.70
N ARG A 217 -4.64 16.36 -18.60
CA ARG A 217 -4.32 15.17 -19.39
C ARG A 217 -2.96 15.28 -20.09
N SER A 218 -2.66 16.43 -20.69
CA SER A 218 -1.39 16.65 -21.40
C SER A 218 -0.17 16.58 -20.47
N THR A 219 -0.25 17.13 -19.25
CA THR A 219 0.85 17.02 -18.27
C THR A 219 1.13 15.57 -17.88
N ILE A 220 0.08 14.75 -17.78
CA ILE A 220 0.20 13.34 -17.42
C ILE A 220 0.78 12.54 -18.59
N GLU A 221 0.31 12.78 -19.81
CA GLU A 221 0.84 12.17 -21.03
C GLU A 221 2.33 12.51 -21.22
N HIS A 222 2.74 13.75 -20.97
CA HIS A 222 4.14 14.15 -21.04
C HIS A 222 5.00 13.42 -19.99
N ALA A 223 4.57 13.40 -18.72
CA ALA A 223 5.27 12.69 -17.66
C ALA A 223 5.37 11.18 -17.93
N LEU A 224 4.34 10.59 -18.54
CA LEU A 224 4.35 9.20 -18.97
C LEU A 224 5.33 8.99 -20.13
N ALA A 225 5.34 9.88 -21.13
CA ALA A 225 6.26 9.79 -22.25
C ALA A 225 7.74 9.86 -21.82
N GLU A 226 8.09 10.75 -20.88
CA GLU A 226 9.43 10.80 -20.30
C GLU A 226 9.83 9.50 -19.60
N LEU A 227 8.88 8.88 -18.88
CA LEU A 227 9.09 7.61 -18.22
C LEU A 227 9.30 6.48 -19.24
N ASP A 228 8.51 6.47 -20.31
CA ASP A 228 8.55 5.49 -21.39
C ASP A 228 9.87 5.57 -22.15
N GLN A 229 10.40 6.78 -22.38
CA GLN A 229 11.73 6.97 -22.96
C GLN A 229 12.81 6.32 -22.11
N ARG A 230 12.78 6.47 -20.77
CA ARG A 230 13.72 5.78 -19.88
C ARG A 230 13.61 4.26 -19.99
N TRP A 231 12.39 3.74 -20.16
CA TRP A 231 12.18 2.30 -20.33
C TRP A 231 12.76 1.79 -21.64
N VAL A 232 12.61 2.54 -22.73
CA VAL A 232 13.23 2.23 -24.02
C VAL A 232 14.76 2.23 -23.90
N LEU A 233 15.34 3.22 -23.23
CA LEU A 233 16.79 3.27 -22.98
C LEU A 233 17.28 2.07 -22.17
N ASP A 234 16.54 1.64 -21.15
CA ASP A 234 16.89 0.42 -20.39
C ASP A 234 16.87 -0.85 -21.27
N LEU A 235 16.03 -0.91 -22.31
CA LEU A 235 15.96 -2.05 -23.24
C LEU A 235 17.08 -2.05 -24.28
N ALA A 236 17.62 -0.87 -24.61
CA ALA A 236 18.71 -0.72 -25.56
C ALA A 236 20.07 -1.20 -25.00
N GLN A 237 20.20 -1.29 -23.68
CA GLN A 237 21.37 -1.84 -22.97
C GLN A 237 21.48 -3.36 -23.15
#